data_AF-A0A5B8VCZ8-F1
#
_entry.id   AF-A0A5B8VCZ8-F1
#
_cell.length_a   1.000
_cell.length_b   1.000
_cell.length_c   1.000
_cell.angle_alpha   90.00
_cell.angle_beta   90.00
_cell.angle_gamma   90.00
#
_symmetry.space_group_name_H-M   'P 1'
#
loop_
_entity.id
_entity.type
_entity.pdbx_description
1 polymer ?
#
loop_
_entity_poly.entity_id
_entity_poly.type
_entity_poly.pdbx_seq_one_letter_code
_entity_poly.pdbx_strand_id
1 'polypeptide(L)'
;MQKEVITNPFRIQYYDYSWNDIRDMVNTMVARFPQRYRLAYHNDYYEKIILLINLHPTFNIEHANLIYISKIDAEPQSSLLVYETKKYNGDITTLNDFKRGITCMTEFSNDLFLVNHVN
;
A
#
# COMPACT_ATOMS: atom_id res chain seq x y z
N MET A 1 -33.63 4.69 2.06
CA MET A 1 -32.21 4.44 1.73
C MET A 1 -31.50 4.04 3.02
N GLN A 2 -31.01 2.81 3.12
CA GLN A 2 -30.16 2.39 4.25
C GLN A 2 -28.82 3.12 4.13
N LYS A 3 -28.44 3.83 5.18
CA LYS A 3 -27.14 4.51 5.29
C LYS A 3 -26.13 3.42 5.66
N GLU A 4 -25.36 2.93 4.70
CA GLU A 4 -24.21 2.07 4.99
C GLU A 4 -23.25 2.85 5.89
N VAL A 5 -23.11 2.40 7.14
CA VAL A 5 -22.16 2.97 8.08
C VAL A 5 -20.80 2.35 7.78
N ILE A 6 -19.90 3.12 7.15
CA ILE A 6 -18.50 2.73 6.95
C ILE A 6 -17.80 2.93 8.29
N THR A 7 -17.61 1.85 9.04
CA THR A 7 -17.17 1.89 10.45
C THR A 7 -15.66 2.02 10.65
N ASN A 8 -14.84 1.80 9.62
CA ASN A 8 -13.42 2.12 9.67
C ASN A 8 -12.87 2.33 8.25
N PRO A 9 -12.44 3.55 7.90
CA PRO A 9 -11.80 3.81 6.61
C PRO A 9 -10.38 3.25 6.52
N PHE A 10 -9.79 2.85 7.65
CA PHE A 10 -8.44 2.32 7.75
C PHE A 10 -8.49 0.79 7.77
N ARG A 11 -8.15 0.17 6.64
CA ARG A 11 -7.93 -1.28 6.59
C ARG A 11 -6.46 -1.55 6.91
N ILE A 12 -6.21 -2.06 8.11
CA ILE A 12 -4.91 -2.61 8.48
C ILE A 12 -4.84 -4.04 7.94
N GLN A 13 -3.80 -4.35 7.16
CA GLN A 13 -3.50 -5.70 6.71
C GLN A 13 -2.17 -6.15 7.30
N TYR A 14 -2.16 -7.37 7.81
CA TYR A 14 -0.97 -8.02 8.34
C TYR A 14 -0.38 -8.91 7.24
N TYR A 15 0.93 -8.81 7.05
CA TYR A 15 1.68 -9.72 6.20
C TYR A 15 2.72 -10.43 7.05
N ASP A 16 2.76 -11.76 6.94
CA ASP A 16 3.73 -12.62 7.61
C ASP A 16 5.06 -12.65 6.85
N TYR A 17 5.61 -11.45 6.63
CA TYR A 17 6.91 -11.23 6.00
C TYR A 17 7.76 -10.35 6.91
N SER A 18 9.03 -10.71 7.05
CA SER A 18 10.00 -9.89 7.77
C SER A 18 10.19 -8.55 7.07
N TRP A 19 10.74 -7.57 7.80
CA TRP A 19 11.05 -6.25 7.21
C TRP A 19 11.94 -6.36 5.97
N ASN A 20 12.98 -7.20 6.03
CA ASN A 20 13.93 -7.38 4.93
C ASN A 20 13.22 -7.94 3.68
N ASP A 21 12.33 -8.92 3.86
CA ASP A 21 11.57 -9.51 2.77
C ASP A 21 10.65 -8.47 2.13
N ILE A 22 9.92 -7.70 2.95
CA ILE A 22 9.05 -6.61 2.48
C ILE A 22 9.85 -5.57 1.69
N ARG A 23 11.00 -5.16 2.20
CA ARG A 23 11.88 -4.19 1.53
C ARG A 23 12.32 -4.70 0.16
N ASP A 24 12.75 -5.95 0.07
CA ASP A 24 13.23 -6.54 -1.17
C ASP A 24 12.09 -6.76 -2.18
N MET A 25 10.92 -7.20 -1.70
CA MET A 25 9.71 -7.30 -2.52
C MET A 25 9.28 -5.95 -3.08
N VAL A 26 9.27 -4.90 -2.24
CA VAL A 26 8.92 -3.54 -2.65
C VAL A 26 9.89 -3.03 -3.71
N ASN A 27 11.20 -3.20 -3.50
CA ASN A 27 12.22 -2.80 -4.48
C ASN A 27 12.02 -3.52 -5.82
N THR A 28 11.76 -4.83 -5.77
CA THR A 28 11.46 -5.65 -6.95
C THR A 28 10.19 -5.16 -7.66
N MET A 29 9.14 -4.84 -6.92
CA MET A 29 7.88 -4.35 -7.47
C MET A 29 8.03 -2.99 -8.15
N VAL A 30 8.77 -2.06 -7.54
CA VAL A 30 9.08 -0.74 -8.13
C VAL A 30 9.89 -0.89 -9.42
N ALA A 31 10.87 -1.80 -9.45
CA ALA A 31 11.67 -2.08 -10.64
C ALA A 31 10.86 -2.77 -11.76
N ARG A 32 9.98 -3.70 -11.40
CA ARG A 32 9.19 -4.51 -12.35
C ARG A 32 8.01 -3.76 -12.94
N PHE A 33 7.35 -2.89 -12.17
CA PHE A 33 6.20 -2.10 -12.64
C PHE A 33 6.40 -0.59 -12.43
N PRO A 34 7.41 0.02 -13.11
CA PRO A 34 7.72 1.44 -12.95
C PRO A 34 6.62 2.36 -13.50
N GLN A 35 5.65 1.87 -14.25
CA GLN A 35 4.48 2.67 -14.65
C GLN A 35 3.45 2.78 -13.52
N ARG A 36 3.47 1.85 -12.56
CA ARG A 36 2.52 1.78 -11.42
C ARG A 36 3.12 2.30 -10.12
N TYR A 37 4.39 2.01 -9.84
CA TYR A 37 4.98 2.25 -8.52
C TYR A 37 6.12 3.25 -8.52
N ARG A 38 6.16 4.11 -7.49
CA ARG A 38 7.32 4.94 -7.15
C ARG A 38 7.57 4.87 -5.64
N LEU A 39 8.83 4.67 -5.27
CA LEU A 39 9.26 4.78 -3.88
C LEU A 39 9.36 6.28 -3.52
N ALA A 40 8.58 6.72 -2.54
CA ALA A 40 8.58 8.12 -2.10
C ALA A 40 9.44 8.33 -0.84
N TYR A 41 9.53 7.31 0.01
CA TYR A 41 10.35 7.31 1.21
C TYR A 41 10.74 5.88 1.60
N HIS A 42 11.95 5.73 2.12
CA HIS A 42 12.44 4.50 2.75
C HIS A 42 13.37 4.88 3.91
N ASN A 43 13.25 4.16 5.02
CA ASN A 43 14.18 4.26 6.13
C ASN A 43 14.31 2.91 6.84
N ASP A 44 15.52 2.35 6.80
CA ASP A 44 15.81 1.05 7.41
C ASP A 44 15.98 1.13 8.95
N TYR A 45 16.32 2.29 9.51
CA TYR A 45 16.44 2.45 10.96
C TYR A 45 15.08 2.45 11.65
N TYR A 46 14.10 3.13 11.06
CA TYR A 46 12.72 3.15 11.56
C TYR A 46 11.87 2.03 10.97
N GLU A 47 12.42 1.23 10.03
CA GLU A 47 11.75 0.15 9.32
C GLU A 47 10.41 0.64 8.71
N LYS A 48 10.50 1.69 7.88
CA LYS A 48 9.36 2.40 7.25
C LYS A 48 9.54 2.65 5.76
N ILE A 49 8.48 2.46 4.99
CA ILE A 49 8.39 2.71 3.54
C ILE A 49 7.11 3.51 3.25
N ILE A 50 7.21 4.46 2.31
CA ILE A 50 6.07 5.12 1.68
C ILE A 50 6.15 4.90 0.16
N LEU A 51 5.10 4.29 -0.40
CA LEU A 51 4.97 4.04 -1.83
C LEU A 51 3.85 4.86 -2.45
N LEU A 52 4.13 5.43 -3.63
CA LEU A 52 3.12 5.96 -4.53
C LEU A 52 2.66 4.86 -5.48
N ILE A 53 1.35 4.66 -5.56
CA ILE A 53 0.70 3.70 -6.46
C ILE A 53 -0.16 4.42 -7.45
N ASN A 54 0.02 4.08 -8.72
CA ASN A 54 -0.78 4.56 -9.82
C ASN A 54 -1.49 3.41 -10.52
N LEU A 55 -2.82 3.50 -10.60
CA LEU A 55 -3.64 2.57 -11.37
C LEU A 55 -3.98 3.09 -12.78
N HIS A 56 -3.49 4.28 -13.14
CA HIS A 56 -3.59 4.85 -14.48
C HIS A 56 -2.59 4.15 -15.43
N PRO A 57 -2.88 4.05 -16.75
CA PRO A 57 -1.99 3.40 -17.71
C PRO A 57 -0.55 3.96 -17.75
N THR A 58 -0.40 5.23 -17.41
CA THR A 58 0.89 5.93 -17.28
C THR A 58 0.99 6.58 -15.91
N PHE A 59 2.19 6.61 -15.33
CA PHE A 59 2.40 7.21 -14.01
C PHE A 59 2.08 8.71 -14.05
N ASN A 60 1.06 9.11 -13.29
CA ASN A 60 0.65 10.48 -13.02
C ASN A 60 0.58 10.72 -11.50
N ILE A 61 1.53 11.50 -10.98
CA ILE A 61 1.62 11.80 -9.54
C ILE A 61 0.34 12.45 -8.97
N GLU A 62 -0.43 13.16 -9.79
CA GLU A 62 -1.68 13.78 -9.35
C GLU A 62 -2.82 12.79 -9.11
N HIS A 63 -2.67 11.55 -9.58
CA HIS A 63 -3.65 10.48 -9.38
C HIS A 63 -3.07 9.31 -8.59
N ALA A 64 -1.87 9.47 -8.03
CA ALA A 64 -1.25 8.46 -7.20
C ALA A 64 -1.96 8.36 -5.84
N ASN A 65 -2.14 7.12 -5.37
CA ASN A 65 -2.47 6.80 -3.99
C ASN A 65 -1.17 6.60 -3.21
N LEU A 66 -1.24 6.65 -1.88
CA LEU A 66 -0.12 6.25 -1.04
C LEU A 66 -0.39 4.95 -0.30
N ILE A 67 0.68 4.22 -0.08
CA ILE A 67 0.75 3.09 0.85
C ILE A 67 1.88 3.35 1.81
N TYR A 68 1.61 3.13 3.09
CA TYR A 68 2.64 3.11 4.12
C TYR A 68 2.86 1.68 4.60
N ILE A 69 4.12 1.30 4.78
CA ILE A 69 4.52 -0.02 5.25
C ILE A 69 5.51 0.19 6.38
N SER A 70 5.30 -0.47 7.52
CA SER A 70 6.25 -0.46 8.62
C SER A 70 6.33 -1.83 9.30
N LYS A 71 7.42 -2.11 10.00
CA LYS A 71 7.46 -3.29 10.87
C LYS A 71 6.49 -3.17 12.05
N ILE A 72 6.10 -4.31 12.63
CA ILE A 72 5.48 -4.38 13.96
C ILE A 72 6.59 -4.69 14.97
N ASP A 73 6.92 -3.73 15.85
CA ASP A 73 8.05 -3.86 16.79
C ASP A 73 7.97 -5.12 17.69
N ALA A 74 6.76 -5.60 17.98
CA ALA A 74 6.53 -6.77 18.82
C ALA A 74 6.59 -8.12 18.07
N GLU A 75 6.59 -8.13 16.73
CA GLU A 75 6.49 -9.36 15.92
C GLU A 75 7.58 -9.39 14.85
N PRO A 76 8.76 -9.99 15.11
CA PRO A 76 9.92 -9.91 14.22
C PRO A 76 9.72 -10.60 12.86
N GLN A 77 8.71 -11.46 12.73
CA GLN A 77 8.36 -12.17 11.49
C GLN A 77 7.17 -11.54 10.75
N SER A 78 6.64 -10.41 11.23
CA SER A 78 5.45 -9.77 10.66
C SER A 78 5.64 -8.28 10.47
N SER A 79 5.12 -7.76 9.36
CA SER A 79 5.14 -6.32 9.05
C SER A 79 3.72 -5.77 8.99
N LEU A 80 3.54 -4.55 9.52
CA LEU A 80 2.30 -3.78 9.45
C LEU A 80 2.25 -3.03 8.13
N LEU A 81 1.22 -3.31 7.33
CA LEU A 81 0.92 -2.44 6.21
C LEU A 81 -0.23 -1.52 6.61
N VAL A 82 0.05 -0.23 6.72
CA VAL A 82 -0.96 0.81 6.96
C VAL A 82 -1.21 1.51 5.64
N TYR A 83 -2.35 1.23 5.03
CA TYR A 83 -2.78 1.97 3.86
C TYR A 83 -3.23 3.37 4.26
N GLU A 84 -2.56 4.40 3.76
CA GLU A 84 -2.98 5.80 3.90
C GLU A 84 -3.02 6.46 2.52
N THR A 85 -4.21 6.76 2.00
CA THR A 85 -4.39 7.44 0.71
C THR A 85 -4.00 8.92 0.79
N LYS A 86 -2.81 9.32 0.33
CA LYS A 86 -2.57 10.75 0.00
C LYS A 86 -3.27 11.14 -1.28
N LYS A 87 -4.49 11.61 -1.09
CA LYS A 87 -5.09 12.83 -1.68
C LYS A 87 -6.46 13.11 -1.03
N TYR A 88 -6.66 12.65 0.20
CA TYR A 88 -7.82 12.99 1.00
C TYR A 88 -7.44 14.14 1.93
N ASN A 89 -7.83 15.37 1.55
CA ASN A 89 -7.83 16.53 2.45
C ASN A 89 -8.89 16.43 3.56
N GLY A 90 -9.67 15.34 3.58
CA GLY A 90 -10.68 15.04 4.58
C GLY A 90 -11.02 13.57 4.43
N ASP A 91 -11.49 12.95 5.49
CA ASP A 91 -11.87 11.54 5.63
C ASP A 91 -12.37 10.83 4.35
N ILE A 92 -12.32 9.48 4.32
CA ILE A 92 -13.11 8.71 3.33
C ILE A 92 -14.59 9.08 3.54
N THR A 93 -15.05 10.07 2.78
CA THR A 93 -16.35 10.72 2.98
C THR A 93 -17.41 10.13 2.06
N THR A 94 -16.99 9.32 1.06
CA THR A 94 -17.91 8.65 0.13
C THR A 94 -17.59 7.17 -0.07
N LEU A 95 -18.61 6.41 -0.48
CA LEU A 95 -18.46 5.00 -0.86
C LEU A 95 -17.49 4.80 -2.04
N ASN A 96 -17.42 5.78 -2.96
CA ASN A 96 -16.52 5.70 -4.12
C ASN A 96 -15.06 5.79 -3.69
N ASP A 97 -14.77 6.66 -2.72
CA ASP A 97 -13.45 6.82 -2.13
C ASP A 97 -12.99 5.54 -1.44
N PHE A 98 -13.90 4.93 -0.68
CA PHE A 98 -13.66 3.64 -0.03
C PHE A 98 -13.37 2.53 -1.05
N LYS A 99 -14.21 2.40 -2.09
CA LYS A 99 -14.03 1.40 -3.16
C LYS A 99 -12.69 1.56 -3.88
N ARG A 100 -12.30 2.79 -4.19
CA ARG A 100 -10.99 3.09 -4.80
C ARG A 100 -9.83 2.65 -3.91
N GLY A 101 -9.92 2.91 -2.60
CA GLY A 101 -8.95 2.45 -1.62
C GLY A 101 -8.82 0.93 -1.58
N ILE A 102 -9.96 0.22 -1.52
CA ILE A 102 -10.00 -1.25 -1.55
C ILE A 102 -9.40 -1.80 -2.84
N THR A 103 -9.74 -1.24 -4.01
CA THR A 103 -9.16 -1.66 -5.29
C THR A 103 -7.65 -1.46 -5.30
N CYS A 104 -7.15 -0.31 -4.85
CA CYS A 104 -5.71 -0.05 -4.77
C CYS A 104 -4.98 -1.07 -3.89
N MET A 105 -5.57 -1.42 -2.75
CA MET A 105 -5.00 -2.42 -1.84
C MET A 105 -5.01 -3.83 -2.40
N THR A 106 -6.09 -4.23 -3.06
CA THR A 106 -6.17 -5.53 -3.73
C THR A 106 -5.13 -5.64 -4.85
N GLU A 107 -5.02 -4.62 -5.70
CA GLU A 107 -4.03 -4.57 -6.78
C GLU A 107 -2.60 -4.64 -6.25
N PHE A 108 -2.29 -3.85 -5.21
CA PHE A 108 -0.99 -3.92 -4.54
C PHE A 108 -0.71 -5.31 -3.97
N SER A 109 -1.69 -5.93 -3.30
CA SER A 109 -1.54 -7.28 -2.72
C SER A 109 -1.24 -8.32 -3.80
N ASN A 110 -1.92 -8.24 -4.94
CA ASN A 110 -1.70 -9.14 -6.08
C ASN A 110 -0.30 -8.96 -6.66
N ASP A 111 0.13 -7.71 -6.88
CA ASP A 111 1.46 -7.44 -7.40
C ASP A 111 2.57 -7.88 -6.42
N LEU A 112 2.36 -7.68 -5.12
CA LEU A 112 3.26 -8.15 -4.06
C LEU A 112 3.36 -9.69 -4.03
N PHE A 113 2.23 -10.38 -4.19
CA PHE A 113 2.21 -11.85 -4.31
C PHE A 113 2.99 -12.32 -5.55
N LEU A 114 2.81 -11.65 -6.69
CA LEU A 114 3.47 -11.98 -7.96
C LEU A 114 4.99 -11.75 -7.94
N VAL A 115 5.50 -10.82 -7.14
CA VAL A 115 6.96 -10.66 -6.98
C VAL A 115 7.55 -11.68 -6.01
N ASN A 116 6.74 -12.25 -5.11
CA ASN A 116 7.20 -13.26 -4.14
C ASN A 116 7.20 -14.70 -4.70
N HIS A 117 6.34 -15.00 -5.68
CA HIS A 117 6.13 -16.39 -6.16
C HIS A 117 6.61 -16.64 -7.60
N VAL A 118 7.47 -15.77 -8.14
CA VAL A 118 8.11 -15.97 -9.44
C VAL A 118 9.59 -16.20 -9.21
N ASN A 119 9.94 -17.46 -8.98
CA ASN A 119 11.27 -18.03 -9.22
C ASN A 119 11.21 -18.83 -10.53
#